data_AF-A0A8C3TBS0-F1
#
_entry.id   AF-A0A8C3TBS0-F1
#
_cell.length_a   1.000
_cell.length_b   1.000
_cell.length_c   1.000
_cell.angle_alpha   90.00
_cell.angle_beta   90.00
_cell.angle_gamma   90.00
#
_symmetry.space_group_name_H-M   'P 1'
#
loop_
_entity.id
_entity.type
_entity.pdbx_description
1 polymer ?
#
loop_
_entity_poly.entity_id
_entity_poly.type
_entity_poly.pdbx_seq_one_letter_code
_entity_poly.pdbx_strand_id
1 'polypeptide(L)'
;MVRSRALWSCCLELLAPPSAAGGLSGRRRQQPPPRNGSCWGVAAQPGERSRRRAMEEEDDEGAQPQPERSSPKDMNEKADEEQPLTACNQYPKEAVRKRQNSSRGSRGSDSSRTSRKSFRLDYRLEEDVTKSKRDKDGKFVNPWPTWKSPSLSNILKWALLEKNNSNIPSLKQELDKELPVLNPYFIPNPELVGKTGTGMRVTWLGHASVMVEMDELVILTDPIFSQRASPAQFVGPKRFRGPPCTVDQLPKIDAVMISHTHYDHLDCNTVESLNKRFGTELRWFVPLGLLEWMQKCGCENVIELDWWEENCVPGHDAVTFVFTPSQHWCKRTATDDDKVLWGSWSVLGPWNRFFFAGDTGYCVAFEEIGKRFGPFDLAAIPIGAYEPRYANFKGFDQKICKLYQ
;
A
#
# COMPACT_ATOMS: atom_id res chain seq x y z
N MET A 1 -27.03 20.06 -20.00
CA MET A 1 -25.98 19.24 -20.66
C MET A 1 -24.63 19.69 -20.12
N VAL A 2 -24.16 19.10 -19.01
CA VAL A 2 -22.90 19.50 -18.34
C VAL A 2 -21.85 18.43 -18.62
N ARG A 3 -20.69 18.82 -19.15
CA ARG A 3 -19.56 17.91 -19.36
C ARG A 3 -18.79 17.75 -18.05
N SER A 4 -18.94 16.61 -17.39
CA SER A 4 -18.12 16.31 -16.21
C SER A 4 -16.66 16.09 -16.63
N ARG A 5 -15.72 16.84 -16.03
CA ARG A 5 -14.28 16.68 -16.25
C ARG A 5 -13.72 15.75 -15.18
N ALA A 6 -13.74 14.45 -15.45
CA ALA A 6 -13.04 13.47 -14.61
C ALA A 6 -11.53 13.50 -14.93
N LEU A 7 -10.76 14.24 -14.13
CA LEU A 7 -9.30 14.22 -14.17
C LEU A 7 -8.80 12.96 -13.44
N TRP A 8 -7.84 12.26 -14.05
CA TRP A 8 -7.46 10.91 -13.62
C TRP A 8 -6.50 10.91 -12.43
N SER A 9 -7.01 10.45 -11.28
CA SER A 9 -6.25 10.23 -10.05
C SER A 9 -6.94 9.17 -9.19
N CYS A 10 -6.18 8.37 -8.45
CA CYS A 10 -6.75 7.48 -7.43
C CYS A 10 -7.07 8.26 -6.14
N CYS A 11 -8.09 9.12 -6.20
CA CYS A 11 -8.59 9.80 -5.02
C CYS A 11 -9.18 8.80 -4.02
N LEU A 12 -8.55 8.70 -2.85
CA LEU A 12 -9.09 8.01 -1.68
C LEU A 12 -10.29 8.83 -1.15
N GLU A 13 -11.52 8.33 -1.32
CA GLU A 13 -12.71 8.96 -0.74
C GLU A 13 -12.78 8.73 0.78
N LEU A 14 -12.17 9.64 1.53
CA LEU A 14 -12.29 9.72 3.00
C LEU A 14 -13.65 10.29 3.39
N LEU A 15 -14.69 9.44 3.38
CA LEU A 15 -16.05 9.78 3.81
C LEU A 15 -16.38 9.12 5.15
N ALA A 16 -16.34 9.91 6.22
CA ALA A 16 -16.78 9.47 7.54
C ALA A 16 -18.32 9.23 7.57
N PRO A 17 -18.82 8.23 8.31
CA PRO A 17 -20.25 7.94 8.40
C PRO A 17 -21.02 9.11 9.03
N PRO A 18 -22.25 9.41 8.56
CA PRO A 18 -23.04 10.51 9.09
C PRO A 18 -23.43 10.26 10.55
N SER A 19 -23.22 11.26 11.41
CA SER A 19 -23.56 11.16 12.83
C SER A 19 -25.08 11.08 13.05
N ALA A 20 -25.51 10.09 13.85
CA ALA A 20 -26.91 9.83 14.13
C ALA A 20 -27.51 10.89 15.09
N ALA A 21 -27.83 12.07 14.57
CA ALA A 21 -28.50 13.14 15.31
C ALA A 21 -29.97 12.75 15.62
N GLY A 22 -30.20 12.27 16.86
CA GLY A 22 -31.52 11.85 17.31
C GLY A 22 -32.55 13.00 17.33
N GLY A 23 -33.66 12.82 16.61
CA GLY A 23 -34.72 13.83 16.51
C GLY A 23 -35.63 13.86 17.74
N LEU A 24 -35.55 14.94 18.53
CA LEU A 24 -36.57 15.31 19.53
C LEU A 24 -37.15 16.69 19.20
N SER A 25 -38.44 16.73 18.90
CA SER A 25 -39.13 17.89 18.29
C SER A 25 -39.76 18.85 19.31
N GLY A 26 -38.94 19.71 19.93
CA GLY A 26 -39.39 20.77 20.84
C GLY A 26 -39.70 22.11 20.15
N ARG A 27 -40.98 22.47 19.98
CA ARG A 27 -41.38 23.81 19.47
C ARG A 27 -41.32 24.89 20.57
N ARG A 28 -40.63 26.02 20.31
CA ARG A 28 -41.04 27.36 20.79
C ARG A 28 -40.45 28.48 19.89
N ARG A 29 -41.16 29.60 19.79
CA ARG A 29 -40.75 30.85 19.10
C ARG A 29 -40.44 31.93 20.14
N GLN A 30 -39.52 32.86 19.85
CA GLN A 30 -39.70 34.34 19.97
C GLN A 30 -38.48 35.11 19.40
N GLN A 31 -38.37 36.43 19.61
CA GLN A 31 -37.76 37.41 18.69
C GLN A 31 -36.45 38.11 19.17
N PRO A 32 -35.67 38.75 18.25
CA PRO A 32 -34.45 39.60 18.49
C PRO A 32 -34.82 41.12 18.60
N PRO A 33 -33.92 42.15 18.52
CA PRO A 33 -32.43 42.26 18.42
C PRO A 33 -31.85 42.95 19.71
N PRO A 34 -30.92 43.98 19.78
CA PRO A 34 -30.11 44.77 18.80
C PRO A 34 -28.91 44.00 18.20
N ARG A 35 -27.93 44.51 17.41
CA ARG A 35 -27.55 45.84 16.81
C ARG A 35 -26.72 46.91 17.58
N ASN A 36 -25.43 46.97 17.26
CA ASN A 36 -24.58 48.12 16.80
C ASN A 36 -23.34 47.48 16.12
N GLY A 37 -22.56 48.02 15.16
CA GLY A 37 -22.23 49.38 14.73
C GLY A 37 -20.70 49.56 14.91
N SER A 38 -19.83 49.94 13.94
CA SER A 38 -20.00 50.50 12.58
C SER A 38 -18.78 50.24 11.64
N CYS A 39 -18.79 50.79 10.41
CA CYS A 39 -17.72 50.81 9.36
C CYS A 39 -16.39 51.45 9.84
N TRP A 40 -15.23 51.47 9.14
CA TRP A 40 -14.81 51.39 7.70
C TRP A 40 -13.46 50.62 7.59
N GLY A 41 -12.67 50.48 6.50
CA GLY A 41 -12.68 50.98 5.09
C GLY A 41 -11.69 52.16 4.81
N VAL A 42 -10.98 52.29 3.67
CA VAL A 42 -10.83 51.45 2.44
C VAL A 42 -9.49 51.73 1.68
N ALA A 43 -8.65 50.69 1.45
CA ALA A 43 -7.63 50.50 0.37
C ALA A 43 -6.36 51.39 0.17
N ALA A 44 -5.45 50.84 -0.66
CA ALA A 44 -4.39 51.45 -1.51
C ALA A 44 -2.94 51.67 -0.96
N GLN A 45 -1.97 51.44 -1.87
CA GLN A 45 -0.53 51.83 -1.80
C GLN A 45 -0.31 53.15 -2.61
N PRO A 46 0.87 53.81 -2.54
CA PRO A 46 2.03 53.40 -3.36
C PRO A 46 3.38 53.51 -2.61
N GLY A 47 4.49 53.07 -3.23
CA GLY A 47 5.83 53.06 -2.63
C GLY A 47 6.90 53.85 -3.40
N GLU A 48 8.12 53.90 -2.87
CA GLU A 48 9.35 54.43 -3.52
C GLU A 48 10.64 53.91 -2.81
N ARG A 49 11.86 54.25 -3.23
CA ARG A 49 12.64 53.64 -4.35
C ARG A 49 14.11 54.12 -4.37
N SER A 50 15.09 53.29 -3.99
CA SER A 50 16.54 53.48 -4.29
C SER A 50 17.24 52.11 -4.21
N ARG A 51 18.07 51.59 -5.13
CA ARG A 51 19.29 52.09 -5.84
C ARG A 51 20.49 52.28 -4.87
N ARG A 52 21.73 51.81 -5.18
CA ARG A 52 22.29 51.14 -6.39
C ARG A 52 23.68 50.50 -6.11
N ARG A 53 24.21 49.74 -7.11
CA ARG A 53 25.54 49.06 -7.23
C ARG A 53 25.69 47.78 -6.40
N ALA A 54 26.04 46.61 -6.93
CA ALA A 54 26.54 46.15 -8.25
C ALA A 54 28.00 46.49 -8.61
N MET A 55 28.79 45.43 -8.82
CA MET A 55 30.06 45.38 -9.56
C MET A 55 30.31 43.92 -9.99
N GLU A 56 30.45 43.70 -11.30
CA GLU A 56 31.11 42.55 -11.95
C GLU A 56 32.66 42.70 -11.83
N GLU A 57 33.59 41.95 -12.45
CA GLU A 57 33.59 40.73 -13.29
C GLU A 57 34.13 39.51 -12.46
N GLU A 58 34.96 38.51 -12.84
CA GLU A 58 35.66 38.04 -14.07
C GLU A 58 36.03 36.52 -13.90
N ASP A 59 36.56 35.85 -14.93
CA ASP A 59 36.93 34.40 -14.96
C ASP A 59 38.45 34.13 -14.78
N ASP A 60 38.89 32.86 -14.55
CA ASP A 60 40.00 32.21 -15.30
C ASP A 60 40.12 30.67 -15.06
N GLU A 61 40.94 29.97 -15.86
CA GLU A 61 41.16 28.52 -15.94
C GLU A 61 42.12 27.90 -14.87
N GLY A 62 42.16 26.56 -14.75
CA GLY A 62 43.17 25.86 -13.93
C GLY A 62 43.10 24.32 -13.97
N ALA A 63 44.12 23.68 -14.56
CA ALA A 63 44.12 22.23 -14.89
C ALA A 63 44.40 21.26 -13.71
N GLN A 64 44.06 19.97 -13.91
CA GLN A 64 44.53 18.83 -13.12
C GLN A 64 46.02 18.49 -13.44
N PRO A 65 46.71 17.67 -12.62
CA PRO A 65 46.68 16.22 -12.91
C PRO A 65 46.70 15.28 -11.67
N GLN A 66 46.43 13.99 -11.90
CA GLN A 66 46.69 12.89 -10.97
C GLN A 66 48.14 12.35 -11.11
N PRO A 67 48.62 11.54 -10.16
CA PRO A 67 49.63 10.51 -10.39
C PRO A 67 49.01 9.09 -10.44
N GLU A 68 49.32 8.32 -11.49
CA GLU A 68 49.09 6.87 -11.56
C GLU A 68 50.26 6.05 -10.97
N ARG A 69 50.13 4.71 -11.03
CA ARG A 69 51.13 3.64 -10.84
C ARG A 69 51.36 3.18 -9.38
N SER A 70 51.61 1.88 -9.12
CA SER A 70 51.56 0.69 -10.01
C SER A 70 51.49 -0.62 -9.21
N SER A 71 50.88 -1.67 -9.81
CA SER A 71 51.03 -3.05 -9.35
C SER A 71 52.45 -3.59 -9.55
N PRO A 72 52.83 -4.63 -8.79
CA PRO A 72 53.44 -5.82 -9.39
C PRO A 72 52.48 -7.02 -9.41
N LYS A 73 52.81 -8.03 -10.23
CA LYS A 73 52.32 -9.40 -10.12
C LYS A 73 53.48 -10.29 -9.68
N ASP A 74 53.19 -11.30 -8.87
CA ASP A 74 53.70 -12.67 -8.95
C ASP A 74 52.72 -13.51 -8.09
N MET A 75 52.08 -14.58 -8.55
CA MET A 75 52.59 -15.82 -9.16
C MET A 75 53.42 -16.68 -8.20
N ASN A 76 52.71 -17.55 -7.46
CA ASN A 76 53.12 -18.95 -7.40
C ASN A 76 51.86 -19.85 -7.43
N GLU A 77 52.03 -21.12 -7.78
CA GLU A 77 50.98 -22.03 -8.23
C GLU A 77 51.02 -23.37 -7.44
N LYS A 78 49.93 -24.17 -7.53
CA LYS A 78 49.82 -25.57 -7.05
C LYS A 78 49.77 -25.73 -5.52
N ALA A 79 49.21 -26.79 -4.92
CA ALA A 79 48.33 -27.92 -5.28
C ALA A 79 48.22 -28.77 -3.99
N ASP A 80 47.33 -29.73 -3.77
CA ASP A 80 46.00 -30.12 -4.27
C ASP A 80 45.45 -31.02 -3.15
N GLU A 81 44.14 -30.98 -2.82
CA GLU A 81 43.41 -32.18 -2.36
C GLU A 81 41.89 -31.93 -2.24
N GLU A 82 41.11 -32.98 -2.50
CA GLU A 82 39.67 -33.03 -2.26
C GLU A 82 39.38 -33.53 -0.81
N GLN A 83 38.17 -33.63 -0.25
CA GLN A 83 36.78 -33.63 -0.77
C GLN A 83 35.83 -33.07 0.35
N PRO A 84 34.50 -33.32 0.47
CA PRO A 84 33.58 -32.26 0.92
C PRO A 84 32.90 -32.48 2.28
N LEU A 85 32.40 -31.41 2.90
CA LEU A 85 31.37 -31.48 3.94
C LEU A 85 30.23 -30.49 3.69
N THR A 86 29.00 -31.01 3.71
CA THR A 86 27.75 -30.29 3.48
C THR A 86 27.13 -29.79 4.78
N ALA A 87 27.01 -28.47 4.94
CA ALA A 87 26.09 -27.87 5.90
C ALA A 87 25.69 -26.46 5.42
N CYS A 88 24.45 -26.30 4.94
CA CYS A 88 23.85 -24.99 4.70
C CYS A 88 22.62 -24.83 5.59
N ASN A 89 22.45 -23.65 6.18
CA ASN A 89 21.56 -23.42 7.32
C ASN A 89 20.08 -23.68 7.00
N GLN A 90 19.46 -24.60 7.76
CA GLN A 90 18.01 -24.66 7.87
C GLN A 90 17.53 -23.59 8.85
N TYR A 91 17.17 -22.41 8.34
CA TYR A 91 16.51 -21.38 9.14
C TYR A 91 15.08 -21.81 9.51
N PRO A 92 14.60 -21.52 10.73
CA PRO A 92 13.29 -21.97 11.18
C PRO A 92 12.17 -21.22 10.46
N LYS A 93 11.25 -21.98 9.83
CA LYS A 93 9.97 -21.42 9.37
C LYS A 93 9.10 -21.11 10.60
N GLU A 94 8.76 -19.84 10.82
CA GLU A 94 7.68 -19.52 11.77
C GLU A 94 6.37 -20.17 11.28
N ALA A 95 5.73 -20.94 12.15
CA ALA A 95 4.53 -21.70 11.77
C ALA A 95 3.29 -20.80 11.71
N VAL A 96 2.64 -20.73 10.55
CA VAL A 96 1.31 -20.14 10.37
C VAL A 96 0.35 -20.78 11.39
N ARG A 97 -0.40 -19.94 12.13
CA ARG A 97 -1.10 -20.34 13.38
C ARG A 97 -2.39 -21.18 13.16
N LYS A 98 -2.30 -22.34 12.52
CA LYS A 98 -3.40 -23.34 12.47
C LYS A 98 -3.38 -24.23 13.72
N ARG A 99 -4.17 -23.85 14.74
CA ARG A 99 -4.08 -24.42 16.10
C ARG A 99 -5.22 -25.39 16.43
N GLN A 100 -4.96 -26.70 16.32
CA GLN A 100 -5.88 -27.73 16.83
C GLN A 100 -6.00 -27.68 18.37
N ASN A 101 -7.21 -27.88 18.90
CA ASN A 101 -7.50 -27.85 20.34
C ASN A 101 -7.47 -29.24 20.96
N SER A 102 -6.60 -29.45 21.95
CA SER A 102 -6.68 -30.60 22.88
C SER A 102 -7.24 -30.14 24.23
N SER A 103 -8.33 -30.78 24.68
CA SER A 103 -9.09 -30.34 25.85
C SER A 103 -8.60 -30.99 27.16
N ARG A 104 -7.96 -30.20 28.02
CA ARG A 104 -7.86 -30.46 29.47
C ARG A 104 -8.14 -29.17 30.24
N GLY A 105 -9.07 -29.23 31.19
CA GLY A 105 -9.48 -28.08 32.00
C GLY A 105 -9.01 -28.19 33.45
N SER A 106 -8.87 -27.04 34.10
CA SER A 106 -8.79 -26.87 35.55
C SER A 106 -9.63 -25.65 35.97
N ARG A 107 -9.88 -25.49 37.28
CA ARG A 107 -10.78 -24.46 37.84
C ARG A 107 -10.02 -23.43 38.69
N GLY A 108 -10.58 -22.23 38.80
CA GLY A 108 -10.12 -21.15 39.68
C GLY A 108 -9.42 -20.01 38.91
N SER A 109 -9.57 -18.74 39.29
CA SER A 109 -10.46 -18.14 40.31
C SER A 109 -10.62 -16.63 40.04
N ASP A 110 -11.69 -16.02 40.56
CA ASP A 110 -12.07 -14.63 40.23
C ASP A 110 -11.08 -13.55 40.70
N SER A 111 -10.86 -12.56 39.83
CA SER A 111 -10.61 -11.17 40.21
C SER A 111 -10.90 -10.22 39.04
N SER A 112 -11.20 -8.97 39.35
CA SER A 112 -11.73 -7.94 38.44
C SER A 112 -10.92 -7.78 37.14
N ARG A 113 -11.56 -8.06 36.00
CA ARG A 113 -11.12 -7.61 34.67
C ARG A 113 -12.26 -6.95 33.91
N THR A 114 -12.08 -5.68 33.56
CA THR A 114 -12.84 -5.04 32.47
C THR A 114 -12.72 -5.91 31.22
N SER A 115 -13.84 -6.29 30.59
CA SER A 115 -13.87 -7.30 29.54
C SER A 115 -13.29 -6.78 28.21
N ARG A 116 -11.95 -6.72 28.13
CA ARG A 116 -11.22 -6.64 26.86
C ARG A 116 -11.49 -7.95 26.11
N LYS A 117 -12.45 -7.93 25.19
CA LYS A 117 -12.70 -9.04 24.28
C LYS A 117 -11.48 -9.24 23.38
N SER A 118 -10.59 -10.17 23.74
CA SER A 118 -9.58 -10.67 22.80
C SER A 118 -10.33 -11.26 21.60
N PHE A 119 -10.17 -10.68 20.41
CA PHE A 119 -10.89 -11.10 19.21
C PHE A 119 -10.31 -12.40 18.67
N ARG A 120 -10.63 -13.51 19.34
CA ARG A 120 -10.41 -14.86 18.80
C ARG A 120 -11.52 -15.15 17.81
N LEU A 121 -11.14 -15.30 16.55
CA LEU A 121 -12.00 -15.83 15.51
C LEU A 121 -12.49 -17.23 15.94
N ASP A 122 -13.80 -17.46 15.99
CA ASP A 122 -14.30 -18.83 16.19
C ASP A 122 -14.27 -19.57 14.85
N TYR A 123 -13.24 -20.38 14.67
CA TYR A 123 -13.00 -21.19 13.48
C TYR A 123 -14.12 -22.21 13.17
N ARG A 124 -15.14 -22.35 14.05
CA ARG A 124 -16.35 -23.16 13.78
C ARG A 124 -17.21 -22.66 12.61
N LEU A 125 -16.93 -21.49 12.02
CA LEU A 125 -17.58 -20.96 10.82
C LEU A 125 -16.83 -21.34 9.52
N GLU A 126 -16.21 -22.52 9.44
CA GLU A 126 -15.13 -22.81 8.48
C GLU A 126 -15.52 -23.15 7.03
N GLU A 127 -16.82 -23.23 6.71
CA GLU A 127 -17.30 -23.86 5.46
C GLU A 127 -17.78 -22.89 4.35
N ASP A 128 -18.34 -21.72 4.69
CA ASP A 128 -18.96 -20.77 3.73
C ASP A 128 -18.02 -19.62 3.26
N VAL A 129 -16.74 -19.90 2.98
CA VAL A 129 -15.81 -18.90 2.42
C VAL A 129 -15.07 -19.40 1.17
N THR A 130 -14.83 -18.49 0.22
CA THR A 130 -14.09 -18.77 -1.02
C THR A 130 -12.61 -19.02 -0.71
N LYS A 131 -12.21 -20.30 -0.73
CA LYS A 131 -10.82 -20.75 -0.54
C LYS A 131 -10.05 -20.68 -1.87
N SER A 132 -8.74 -20.41 -1.80
CA SER A 132 -7.87 -20.39 -2.99
C SER A 132 -7.78 -21.79 -3.61
N LYS A 133 -7.46 -21.85 -4.91
CA LYS A 133 -7.35 -23.11 -5.68
C LYS A 133 -6.20 -23.01 -6.67
N ARG A 134 -5.51 -24.12 -6.91
CA ARG A 134 -4.52 -24.26 -7.98
C ARG A 134 -5.03 -25.21 -9.07
N ASP A 135 -4.57 -25.02 -10.31
CA ASP A 135 -4.77 -25.95 -11.41
C ASP A 135 -3.73 -27.09 -11.40
N LYS A 136 -3.86 -28.00 -12.38
CA LYS A 136 -2.94 -29.11 -12.62
C LYS A 136 -1.49 -28.70 -12.93
N ASP A 137 -1.26 -27.46 -13.35
CA ASP A 137 0.04 -26.91 -13.72
C ASP A 137 0.64 -26.06 -12.57
N GLY A 138 -0.01 -26.08 -11.39
CA GLY A 138 0.43 -25.45 -10.14
C GLY A 138 0.04 -23.98 -9.99
N LYS A 139 -0.69 -23.40 -10.95
CA LYS A 139 -1.07 -21.98 -10.97
C LYS A 139 -2.35 -21.73 -10.20
N PHE A 140 -2.47 -20.58 -9.55
CA PHE A 140 -3.71 -20.18 -8.89
C PHE A 140 -4.82 -19.90 -9.91
N VAL A 141 -6.04 -20.30 -9.57
CA VAL A 141 -7.22 -20.15 -10.42
C VAL A 141 -8.20 -19.19 -9.77
N ASN A 142 -8.54 -18.12 -10.48
CA ASN A 142 -9.57 -17.18 -10.08
C ASN A 142 -10.95 -17.88 -10.06
N PRO A 143 -11.62 -18.01 -8.89
CA PRO A 143 -12.74 -18.96 -8.73
C PRO A 143 -14.11 -18.42 -9.15
N TRP A 144 -14.25 -17.12 -9.43
CA TRP A 144 -15.56 -16.51 -9.69
C TRP A 144 -15.93 -16.50 -11.18
N PRO A 145 -17.16 -16.85 -11.57
CA PRO A 145 -17.59 -16.89 -12.99
C PRO A 145 -17.67 -15.51 -13.66
N THR A 146 -17.52 -14.43 -12.87
CA THR A 146 -17.31 -13.05 -13.34
C THR A 146 -15.92 -12.82 -13.94
N TRP A 147 -14.95 -13.69 -13.65
CA TRP A 147 -13.60 -13.62 -14.20
C TRP A 147 -13.55 -13.88 -15.70
N LYS A 148 -12.62 -13.17 -16.36
CA LYS A 148 -12.19 -13.45 -17.74
C LYS A 148 -10.70 -13.18 -17.81
N SER A 149 -9.90 -14.22 -18.08
CA SER A 149 -8.45 -14.08 -18.23
C SER A 149 -8.12 -13.04 -19.32
N PRO A 150 -7.22 -12.08 -19.07
CA PRO A 150 -6.86 -11.06 -20.04
C PRO A 150 -5.99 -11.67 -21.14
N SER A 151 -6.57 -11.85 -22.34
CA SER A 151 -5.83 -12.39 -23.49
C SER A 151 -4.61 -11.53 -23.83
N LEU A 152 -3.45 -12.17 -24.02
CA LEU A 152 -2.20 -11.51 -24.43
C LEU A 152 -2.39 -10.65 -25.70
N SER A 153 -3.26 -11.07 -26.63
CA SER A 153 -3.61 -10.28 -27.81
C SER A 153 -4.35 -8.98 -27.49
N ASN A 154 -5.21 -8.98 -26.47
CA ASN A 154 -5.92 -7.78 -26.01
C ASN A 154 -4.98 -6.84 -25.25
N ILE A 155 -4.09 -7.39 -24.40
CA ILE A 155 -3.05 -6.62 -23.69
C ILE A 155 -2.13 -5.93 -24.71
N LEU A 156 -1.65 -6.67 -25.73
CA LEU A 156 -0.78 -6.13 -26.77
C LEU A 156 -1.50 -5.08 -27.64
N LYS A 157 -2.75 -5.35 -28.05
CA LYS A 157 -3.61 -4.39 -28.76
C LYS A 157 -3.75 -3.08 -27.97
N TRP A 158 -4.12 -3.17 -26.69
CA TRP A 158 -4.24 -2.01 -25.81
C TRP A 158 -2.92 -1.25 -25.67
N ALA A 159 -1.82 -1.96 -25.39
CA ALA A 159 -0.51 -1.37 -25.15
C ALA A 159 0.11 -0.68 -26.37
N LEU A 160 -0.31 -1.03 -27.59
CA LEU A 160 0.15 -0.46 -28.86
C LEU A 160 -0.81 0.60 -29.44
N LEU A 161 -2.13 0.41 -29.32
CA LEU A 161 -3.13 1.18 -30.07
C LEU A 161 -4.04 2.06 -29.19
N GLU A 162 -4.13 1.82 -27.89
CA GLU A 162 -5.17 2.42 -27.02
C GLU A 162 -4.62 3.14 -25.78
N LYS A 163 -3.32 3.47 -25.76
CA LYS A 163 -2.71 4.39 -24.77
C LYS A 163 -3.10 5.85 -25.02
N ASN A 164 -4.40 6.14 -24.93
CA ASN A 164 -4.94 7.48 -25.11
C ASN A 164 -4.71 8.36 -23.88
N ASN A 165 -3.52 8.94 -23.77
CA ASN A 165 -3.16 9.86 -22.68
C ASN A 165 -3.77 11.27 -22.85
N SER A 166 -4.71 11.52 -23.77
CA SER A 166 -5.27 12.86 -24.04
C SER A 166 -5.97 13.52 -22.85
N ASN A 167 -6.41 12.74 -21.87
CA ASN A 167 -7.05 13.22 -20.64
C ASN A 167 -6.05 13.57 -19.52
N ILE A 168 -4.75 13.38 -19.74
CA ILE A 168 -3.68 13.68 -18.78
C ILE A 168 -2.98 14.96 -19.25
N PRO A 169 -3.02 16.06 -18.48
CA PRO A 169 -2.30 17.28 -18.83
C PRO A 169 -0.81 17.04 -19.07
N SER A 170 -0.31 17.47 -20.24
CA SER A 170 1.12 17.36 -20.58
C SER A 170 1.96 18.46 -19.92
N LEU A 171 1.34 19.58 -19.56
CA LEU A 171 1.99 20.73 -18.94
C LEU A 171 2.14 20.53 -17.43
N LYS A 172 3.37 20.61 -16.91
CA LYS A 172 3.65 20.49 -15.47
C LYS A 172 2.77 21.42 -14.62
N GLN A 173 2.56 22.67 -15.03
CA GLN A 173 1.75 23.64 -14.29
C GLN A 173 0.28 23.22 -14.11
N GLU A 174 -0.29 22.50 -15.09
CA GLU A 174 -1.66 21.99 -15.00
C GLU A 174 -1.71 20.73 -14.11
N LEU A 175 -0.74 19.82 -14.25
CA LEU A 175 -0.60 18.69 -13.32
C LEU A 175 -0.35 19.12 -11.87
N ASP A 176 0.44 20.17 -11.64
CA ASP A 176 0.75 20.69 -10.30
C ASP A 176 -0.46 21.45 -9.70
N LYS A 177 -1.38 21.94 -10.54
CA LYS A 177 -2.62 22.61 -10.13
C LYS A 177 -3.75 21.62 -9.82
N GLU A 178 -3.97 20.64 -10.69
CA GLU A 178 -5.05 19.65 -10.53
C GLU A 178 -4.65 18.51 -9.59
N LEU A 179 -3.36 18.15 -9.57
CA LEU A 179 -2.79 17.05 -8.78
C LEU A 179 -1.48 17.49 -8.07
N PRO A 180 -1.57 18.42 -7.10
CA PRO A 180 -0.43 18.87 -6.31
C PRO A 180 0.17 17.72 -5.50
N VAL A 181 1.49 17.56 -5.55
CA VAL A 181 2.23 16.66 -4.67
C VAL A 181 2.54 17.41 -3.37
N LEU A 182 1.92 17.00 -2.27
CA LEU A 182 2.07 17.62 -0.95
C LEU A 182 3.18 16.92 -0.16
N ASN A 183 3.96 17.69 0.60
CA ASN A 183 4.92 17.14 1.56
C ASN A 183 4.15 16.42 2.69
N PRO A 184 4.43 15.13 2.99
CA PRO A 184 3.79 14.42 4.09
C PRO A 184 4.10 15.05 5.44
N TYR A 185 3.13 15.03 6.36
CA TYR A 185 3.22 15.72 7.65
C TYR A 185 4.43 15.25 8.50
N PHE A 186 4.87 14.00 8.34
CA PHE A 186 5.98 13.41 9.08
C PHE A 186 7.36 13.93 8.67
N ILE A 187 7.48 14.70 7.57
CA ILE A 187 8.74 15.37 7.20
C ILE A 187 9.02 16.58 8.11
N PRO A 188 8.10 17.57 8.27
CA PRO A 188 8.29 18.66 9.24
C PRO A 188 8.00 18.25 10.69
N ASN A 189 7.16 17.22 10.91
CA ASN A 189 6.70 16.80 12.24
C ASN A 189 6.82 15.28 12.46
N PRO A 190 8.03 14.69 12.40
CA PRO A 190 8.25 13.26 12.62
C PRO A 190 7.81 12.81 14.03
N GLU A 191 7.83 13.71 15.02
CA GLU A 191 7.40 13.44 16.39
C GLU A 191 5.90 13.19 16.56
N LEU A 192 5.08 13.39 15.52
CA LEU A 192 3.64 13.13 15.56
C LEU A 192 3.26 11.71 15.10
N VAL A 193 4.19 10.95 14.51
CA VAL A 193 3.93 9.59 13.99
C VAL A 193 3.56 8.64 15.12
N GLY A 194 2.62 7.72 14.86
CA GLY A 194 2.09 6.76 15.84
C GLY A 194 1.20 7.38 16.93
N LYS A 195 1.21 8.70 17.10
CA LYS A 195 0.39 9.43 18.09
C LYS A 195 -1.04 9.67 17.59
N THR A 196 -1.75 8.59 17.25
CA THR A 196 -3.17 8.61 16.86
C THR A 196 -4.13 8.34 18.03
N GLY A 197 -3.60 7.90 19.18
CA GLY A 197 -4.40 7.53 20.35
C GLY A 197 -5.16 6.23 20.10
N THR A 198 -6.48 6.25 20.22
CA THR A 198 -7.34 5.12 19.80
C THR A 198 -7.81 5.24 18.34
N GLY A 199 -7.47 6.33 17.64
CA GLY A 199 -7.88 6.54 16.25
C GLY A 199 -6.87 6.01 15.22
N MET A 200 -7.24 6.16 13.95
CA MET A 200 -6.41 5.82 12.80
C MET A 200 -6.08 7.08 11.98
N ARG A 201 -4.88 7.14 11.40
CA ARG A 201 -4.45 8.17 10.43
C ARG A 201 -3.94 7.50 9.16
N VAL A 202 -4.22 8.11 8.01
CA VAL A 202 -3.87 7.57 6.69
C VAL A 202 -3.21 8.64 5.84
N THR A 203 -2.08 8.31 5.22
CA THR A 203 -1.34 9.16 4.29
C THR A 203 -1.18 8.46 2.95
N TRP A 204 -1.77 9.01 1.90
CA TRP A 204 -1.61 8.48 0.55
C TRP A 204 -0.28 8.91 -0.06
N LEU A 205 0.52 7.95 -0.54
CA LEU A 205 1.86 8.18 -1.12
C LEU A 205 1.89 8.02 -2.65
N GLY A 206 0.70 7.87 -3.26
CA GLY A 206 0.50 7.72 -4.71
C GLY A 206 0.30 6.27 -5.15
N HIS A 207 -0.44 6.07 -6.25
CA HIS A 207 -0.90 4.75 -6.70
C HIS A 207 -1.60 3.98 -5.57
N ALA A 208 -1.29 2.70 -5.34
CA ALA A 208 -1.79 1.89 -4.23
C ALA A 208 -0.96 2.03 -2.93
N SER A 209 0.09 2.86 -2.92
CA SER A 209 0.95 3.06 -1.75
C SER A 209 0.26 3.96 -0.72
N VAL A 210 -0.07 3.39 0.43
CA VAL A 210 -0.76 4.06 1.54
C VAL A 210 -0.01 3.74 2.84
N MET A 211 0.35 4.77 3.59
CA MET A 211 0.84 4.63 4.97
C MET A 211 -0.34 4.75 5.93
N VAL A 212 -0.54 3.77 6.79
CA VAL A 212 -1.62 3.68 7.77
C VAL A 212 -1.03 3.61 9.16
N GLU A 213 -1.57 4.41 10.08
CA GLU A 213 -1.16 4.46 11.47
C GLU A 213 -2.37 4.12 12.32
N MET A 214 -2.34 2.96 12.99
CA MET A 214 -3.43 2.46 13.82
C MET A 214 -2.88 1.53 14.90
N ASP A 215 -3.52 1.51 16.07
CA ASP A 215 -3.30 0.47 17.09
C ASP A 215 -1.81 0.17 17.40
N GLU A 216 -1.03 1.24 17.59
CA GLU A 216 0.42 1.24 17.90
C GLU A 216 1.34 0.74 16.77
N LEU A 217 0.86 0.60 15.53
CA LEU A 217 1.64 0.20 14.35
C LEU A 217 1.62 1.25 13.22
N VAL A 218 2.73 1.37 12.50
CA VAL A 218 2.85 2.05 11.20
C VAL A 218 2.97 1.02 10.09
N ILE A 219 1.97 0.97 9.21
CA ILE A 219 1.78 -0.03 8.16
C ILE A 219 1.90 0.65 6.80
N LEU A 220 2.50 -0.03 5.81
CA LEU A 220 2.65 0.47 4.44
C LEU A 220 2.10 -0.55 3.42
N THR A 221 1.15 -0.14 2.58
CA THR A 221 0.63 -0.98 1.48
C THR A 221 1.45 -0.80 0.21
N ASP A 222 1.59 -1.87 -0.59
CA ASP A 222 2.06 -1.89 -2.00
C ASP A 222 3.02 -0.74 -2.37
N PRO A 223 4.23 -0.70 -1.77
CA PRO A 223 5.07 0.49 -1.83
C PRO A 223 5.81 0.57 -3.18
N ILE A 224 5.62 1.69 -3.89
CA ILE A 224 6.41 2.05 -5.06
C ILE A 224 6.93 3.48 -4.96
N PHE A 225 8.24 3.62 -4.73
CA PHE A 225 8.97 4.89 -4.75
C PHE A 225 9.75 5.10 -6.06
N SER A 226 9.94 4.05 -6.86
CA SER A 226 10.50 4.16 -8.21
C SER A 226 9.72 5.09 -9.12
N GLN A 227 10.41 5.58 -10.16
CA GLN A 227 9.82 6.40 -11.22
C GLN A 227 9.05 5.57 -12.26
N ARG A 228 9.43 4.30 -12.46
CA ARG A 228 8.72 3.36 -13.34
C ARG A 228 8.29 2.09 -12.62
N ALA A 229 7.10 1.62 -12.97
CA ALA A 229 6.62 0.28 -12.66
C ALA A 229 7.06 -0.66 -13.79
N SER A 230 8.24 -1.26 -13.66
CA SER A 230 8.90 -1.99 -14.75
C SER A 230 9.98 -2.92 -14.23
N PRO A 231 10.31 -4.03 -14.93
CA PRO A 231 11.54 -4.80 -14.67
C PRO A 231 12.82 -3.98 -14.83
N ALA A 232 12.80 -2.83 -15.53
CA ALA A 232 13.97 -1.95 -15.65
C ALA A 232 13.58 -0.48 -15.78
N GLN A 233 14.24 0.41 -15.02
CA GLN A 233 13.87 1.82 -14.88
C GLN A 233 14.06 2.70 -16.15
N PHE A 234 14.66 2.16 -17.23
CA PHE A 234 14.74 2.84 -18.53
C PHE A 234 13.49 2.63 -19.41
N VAL A 235 12.71 1.57 -19.21
CA VAL A 235 11.57 1.17 -20.05
C VAL A 235 10.29 0.97 -19.22
N GLY A 236 9.12 0.84 -19.85
CA GLY A 236 7.84 0.63 -19.16
C GLY A 236 7.18 1.94 -18.68
N PRO A 237 5.99 1.84 -18.04
CA PRO A 237 5.21 3.01 -17.61
C PRO A 237 5.97 3.84 -16.57
N LYS A 238 6.02 5.16 -16.79
CA LYS A 238 6.56 6.15 -15.83
C LYS A 238 5.40 6.88 -15.15
N ARG A 239 5.49 7.09 -13.84
CA ARG A 239 4.49 7.86 -13.08
C ARG A 239 4.49 9.34 -13.50
N PHE A 240 3.30 9.94 -13.63
CA PHE A 240 3.12 11.36 -13.97
C PHE A 240 3.32 12.29 -12.75
N ARG A 241 3.17 11.75 -11.55
CA ARG A 241 3.40 12.39 -10.24
C ARG A 241 4.41 11.54 -9.48
N GLY A 242 5.48 12.15 -8.97
CA GLY A 242 6.47 11.45 -8.14
C GLY A 242 5.88 10.96 -6.81
N PRO A 243 6.60 10.11 -6.05
CA PRO A 243 6.25 9.90 -4.65
C PRO A 243 6.43 11.21 -3.86
N PRO A 244 5.63 11.48 -2.81
CA PRO A 244 5.70 12.73 -2.05
C PRO A 244 6.87 12.77 -1.05
N CYS A 245 7.58 11.66 -0.85
CA CYS A 245 8.81 11.57 -0.06
C CYS A 245 9.75 10.48 -0.64
N THR A 246 10.99 10.40 -0.16
CA THR A 246 11.88 9.26 -0.40
C THR A 246 11.66 8.14 0.63
N VAL A 247 12.27 6.97 0.40
CA VAL A 247 12.29 5.87 1.38
C VAL A 247 13.01 6.28 2.67
N ASP A 248 14.05 7.12 2.60
CA ASP A 248 14.79 7.63 3.77
C ASP A 248 13.98 8.63 4.60
N GLN A 249 13.00 9.30 3.99
CA GLN A 249 12.13 10.28 4.65
C GLN A 249 10.92 9.66 5.35
N LEU A 250 10.63 8.37 5.14
CA LEU A 250 9.58 7.67 5.89
C LEU A 250 9.91 7.67 7.40
N PRO A 251 8.90 7.59 8.29
CA PRO A 251 9.14 7.23 9.68
C PRO A 251 9.59 5.76 9.80
N LYS A 252 9.72 5.24 11.03
CA LYS A 252 9.73 3.78 11.22
C LYS A 252 8.44 3.19 10.64
N ILE A 253 8.59 2.10 9.89
CA ILE A 253 7.51 1.25 9.41
C ILE A 253 7.68 -0.10 10.14
N ASP A 254 6.59 -0.65 10.67
CA ASP A 254 6.58 -1.92 11.39
C ASP A 254 6.15 -3.08 10.48
N ALA A 255 5.28 -2.78 9.51
CA ALA A 255 4.74 -3.76 8.57
C ALA A 255 4.63 -3.23 7.13
N VAL A 256 4.99 -4.05 6.14
CA VAL A 256 4.56 -3.88 4.74
C VAL A 256 3.55 -4.96 4.38
N MET A 257 2.48 -4.58 3.68
CA MET A 257 1.52 -5.52 3.09
C MET A 257 1.60 -5.46 1.56
N ILE A 258 1.83 -6.61 0.93
CA ILE A 258 1.84 -6.77 -0.54
C ILE A 258 0.56 -7.48 -0.99
N SER A 259 -0.24 -6.86 -1.85
CA SER A 259 -1.49 -7.45 -2.35
C SER A 259 -1.27 -8.50 -3.45
N HIS A 260 -0.35 -8.25 -4.38
CA HIS A 260 -0.05 -9.08 -5.54
C HIS A 260 1.27 -8.67 -6.20
N THR A 261 1.63 -9.29 -7.33
CA THR A 261 3.01 -9.26 -7.86
C THR A 261 3.29 -8.30 -9.03
N HIS A 262 2.35 -7.48 -9.49
CA HIS A 262 2.62 -6.56 -10.60
C HIS A 262 3.62 -5.44 -10.23
N TYR A 263 4.32 -4.89 -11.23
CA TYR A 263 5.46 -3.99 -11.03
C TYR A 263 5.11 -2.63 -10.42
N ASP A 264 3.84 -2.24 -10.42
CA ASP A 264 3.28 -1.04 -9.80
C ASP A 264 2.84 -1.25 -8.33
N HIS A 265 2.82 -2.50 -7.86
CA HIS A 265 2.51 -2.86 -6.46
C HIS A 265 3.69 -3.53 -5.74
N LEU A 266 4.63 -4.11 -6.50
CA LEU A 266 5.84 -4.77 -6.01
C LEU A 266 7.09 -4.29 -6.80
N ASP A 267 7.64 -3.14 -6.40
CA ASP A 267 8.86 -2.57 -6.97
C ASP A 267 10.13 -3.07 -6.25
N CYS A 268 11.05 -3.68 -7.01
CA CYS A 268 12.29 -4.28 -6.48
C CYS A 268 13.17 -3.25 -5.77
N ASN A 269 13.35 -2.06 -6.37
CA ASN A 269 14.20 -1.00 -5.84
C ASN A 269 13.64 -0.48 -4.50
N THR A 270 12.32 -0.42 -4.37
CA THR A 270 11.64 -0.04 -3.12
C THR A 270 11.80 -1.12 -2.05
N VAL A 271 11.63 -2.40 -2.40
CA VAL A 271 11.84 -3.52 -1.46
C VAL A 271 13.27 -3.54 -0.93
N GLU A 272 14.26 -3.44 -1.83
CA GLU A 272 15.69 -3.36 -1.46
C GLU A 272 16.00 -2.13 -0.58
N SER A 273 15.43 -0.97 -0.89
CA SER A 273 15.64 0.26 -0.11
C SER A 273 15.02 0.19 1.28
N LEU A 274 13.79 -0.35 1.41
CA LEU A 274 13.11 -0.55 2.69
C LEU A 274 13.85 -1.59 3.55
N ASN A 275 14.23 -2.72 2.95
CA ASN A 275 14.97 -3.77 3.64
C ASN A 275 16.37 -3.29 4.09
N LYS A 276 17.09 -2.53 3.25
CA LYS A 276 18.36 -1.89 3.61
C LYS A 276 18.23 -0.90 4.77
N ARG A 277 17.08 -0.21 4.90
CA ARG A 277 16.86 0.82 5.93
C ARG A 277 16.37 0.25 7.26
N PHE A 278 15.51 -0.76 7.25
CA PHE A 278 14.83 -1.28 8.45
C PHE A 278 15.20 -2.72 8.82
N GLY A 279 15.78 -3.49 7.89
CA GLY A 279 16.22 -4.86 8.11
C GLY A 279 15.15 -5.76 8.72
N THR A 280 15.55 -6.50 9.76
CA THR A 280 14.69 -7.47 10.48
C THR A 280 13.59 -6.82 11.32
N GLU A 281 13.65 -5.52 11.63
CA GLU A 281 12.56 -4.84 12.36
C GLU A 281 11.28 -4.71 11.52
N LEU A 282 11.40 -4.70 10.18
CA LEU A 282 10.27 -4.58 9.26
C LEU A 282 9.70 -5.95 8.92
N ARG A 283 8.45 -6.22 9.31
CA ARG A 283 7.74 -7.44 8.89
C ARG A 283 7.09 -7.25 7.52
N TRP A 284 7.35 -8.19 6.61
CA TRP A 284 6.69 -8.25 5.30
C TRP A 284 5.57 -9.28 5.32
N PHE A 285 4.34 -8.87 5.01
CA PHE A 285 3.20 -9.74 4.82
C PHE A 285 2.91 -9.89 3.32
N VAL A 286 2.98 -11.12 2.80
CA VAL A 286 2.97 -11.38 1.35
C VAL A 286 2.07 -12.55 0.92
N PRO A 287 1.61 -12.58 -0.34
CA PRO A 287 0.76 -13.65 -0.86
C PRO A 287 1.52 -14.98 -1.01
N LEU A 288 0.79 -16.10 -0.86
CA LEU A 288 1.31 -17.46 -1.07
C LEU A 288 2.01 -17.64 -2.42
N GLY A 289 3.31 -17.94 -2.37
CA GLY A 289 4.22 -18.10 -3.51
C GLY A 289 5.30 -17.00 -3.64
N LEU A 290 5.25 -15.94 -2.83
CA LEU A 290 6.20 -14.82 -2.93
C LEU A 290 7.42 -14.91 -2.00
N LEU A 291 7.42 -15.81 -0.99
CA LEU A 291 8.46 -15.89 0.04
C LEU A 291 9.88 -15.99 -0.53
N GLU A 292 10.10 -16.88 -1.50
CA GLU A 292 11.41 -17.10 -2.13
C GLU A 292 11.90 -15.85 -2.89
N TRP A 293 10.99 -15.04 -3.43
CA TRP A 293 11.35 -13.79 -4.12
C TRP A 293 11.77 -12.71 -3.10
N MET A 294 11.02 -12.55 -2.01
CA MET A 294 11.39 -11.63 -0.92
C MET A 294 12.74 -11.97 -0.30
N GLN A 295 13.00 -13.27 -0.08
CA GLN A 295 14.29 -13.76 0.43
C GLN A 295 15.44 -13.49 -0.54
N LYS A 296 15.22 -13.54 -1.85
CA LYS A 296 16.21 -13.14 -2.88
C LYS A 296 16.49 -11.63 -2.90
N CYS A 297 15.54 -10.80 -2.48
CA CYS A 297 15.76 -9.38 -2.16
C CYS A 297 16.35 -9.15 -0.76
N GLY A 298 16.81 -10.22 -0.08
CA GLY A 298 17.44 -10.17 1.25
C GLY A 298 16.48 -9.92 2.40
N CYS A 299 15.16 -10.03 2.20
CA CYS A 299 14.17 -9.79 3.26
C CYS A 299 14.06 -11.05 4.15
N GLU A 300 14.42 -10.91 5.43
CA GLU A 300 14.46 -12.03 6.39
C GLU A 300 13.12 -12.21 7.13
N ASN A 301 12.53 -11.12 7.62
CA ASN A 301 11.29 -11.14 8.42
C ASN A 301 10.04 -11.14 7.51
N VAL A 302 9.82 -12.25 6.80
CA VAL A 302 8.74 -12.40 5.79
C VAL A 302 7.74 -13.47 6.22
N ILE A 303 6.46 -13.09 6.23
CA ILE A 303 5.31 -13.96 6.47
C ILE A 303 4.49 -14.10 5.18
N GLU A 304 4.40 -15.34 4.70
CA GLU A 304 3.63 -15.74 3.53
C GLU A 304 2.29 -16.35 3.96
N LEU A 305 1.18 -15.93 3.35
CA LEU A 305 -0.19 -16.37 3.72
C LEU A 305 -1.04 -16.76 2.50
N ASP A 306 -1.85 -17.81 2.67
CA ASP A 306 -3.02 -18.11 1.83
C ASP A 306 -4.24 -17.26 2.24
N TRP A 307 -5.30 -17.26 1.43
CA TRP A 307 -6.55 -16.58 1.79
C TRP A 307 -7.15 -17.15 3.08
N TRP A 308 -7.59 -16.23 3.95
CA TRP A 308 -8.11 -16.46 5.29
C TRP A 308 -7.10 -16.98 6.31
N GLU A 309 -5.81 -17.02 5.98
CA GLU A 309 -4.75 -17.19 6.97
C GLU A 309 -4.40 -15.85 7.62
N GLU A 310 -3.97 -15.90 8.88
CA GLU A 310 -3.75 -14.74 9.73
C GLU A 310 -2.41 -14.82 10.47
N ASN A 311 -1.79 -13.66 10.71
CA ASN A 311 -0.60 -13.53 11.54
C ASN A 311 -0.53 -12.10 12.15
N CYS A 312 0.53 -11.78 12.88
CA CYS A 312 0.72 -10.49 13.56
C CYS A 312 2.19 -10.03 13.52
N VAL A 313 2.43 -8.77 13.89
CA VAL A 313 3.78 -8.25 14.14
C VAL A 313 4.24 -8.71 15.53
N PRO A 314 5.47 -9.23 15.71
CA PRO A 314 5.96 -9.66 17.02
C PRO A 314 5.92 -8.52 18.04
N GLY A 315 5.48 -8.80 19.27
CA GLY A 315 5.21 -7.78 20.29
C GLY A 315 3.83 -7.10 20.17
N HIS A 316 3.23 -7.09 18.98
CA HIS A 316 1.90 -6.52 18.71
C HIS A 316 0.87 -7.62 18.37
N ASP A 317 0.87 -8.73 19.14
CA ASP A 317 -0.10 -9.86 19.04
C ASP A 317 -1.58 -9.44 19.06
N ALA A 318 -1.89 -8.19 19.45
CA ALA A 318 -3.23 -7.64 19.49
C ALA A 318 -3.75 -7.15 18.14
N VAL A 319 -2.87 -6.90 17.15
CA VAL A 319 -3.25 -6.49 15.79
C VAL A 319 -3.05 -7.66 14.83
N THR A 320 -4.15 -8.12 14.24
CA THR A 320 -4.17 -9.29 13.35
C THR A 320 -4.22 -8.86 11.89
N PHE A 321 -3.29 -9.37 11.09
CA PHE A 321 -3.19 -9.20 9.65
C PHE A 321 -3.76 -10.46 8.98
N VAL A 322 -4.88 -10.34 8.29
CA VAL A 322 -5.51 -11.43 7.54
C VAL A 322 -5.37 -11.16 6.04
N PHE A 323 -4.83 -12.13 5.30
CA PHE A 323 -4.84 -12.06 3.84
C PHE A 323 -6.21 -12.53 3.34
N THR A 324 -6.90 -11.73 2.55
CA THR A 324 -8.29 -11.98 2.12
C THR A 324 -8.40 -12.05 0.58
N PRO A 325 -9.45 -12.67 0.01
CA PRO A 325 -9.50 -12.84 -1.44
C PRO A 325 -9.66 -11.52 -2.21
N SER A 326 -9.24 -11.50 -3.47
CA SER A 326 -9.59 -10.46 -4.45
C SER A 326 -9.70 -11.07 -5.86
N GLN A 327 -10.43 -10.41 -6.77
CA GLN A 327 -10.62 -10.90 -8.14
C GLN A 327 -9.59 -10.29 -9.08
N HIS A 328 -8.37 -10.82 -9.04
CA HIS A 328 -7.22 -10.35 -9.80
C HIS A 328 -6.40 -11.52 -10.39
N TRP A 329 -5.13 -11.29 -10.70
CA TRP A 329 -4.14 -12.21 -11.29
C TRP A 329 -2.72 -11.77 -10.93
N CYS A 330 -1.70 -12.57 -11.28
CA CYS A 330 -0.29 -12.29 -11.00
C CYS A 330 0.63 -12.59 -12.19
N LYS A 331 1.53 -11.66 -12.54
CA LYS A 331 2.63 -11.89 -13.51
C LYS A 331 3.80 -10.93 -13.34
N ARG A 332 5.04 -11.40 -13.54
CA ARG A 332 6.25 -10.56 -13.65
C ARG A 332 7.06 -10.89 -14.90
N THR A 333 7.30 -12.16 -15.17
CA THR A 333 8.10 -12.66 -16.31
C THR A 333 7.22 -13.30 -17.38
N ALA A 334 7.81 -13.85 -18.44
CA ALA A 334 7.06 -14.49 -19.53
C ALA A 334 6.40 -15.83 -19.14
N THR A 335 6.80 -16.43 -18.01
CA THR A 335 6.47 -17.83 -17.65
C THR A 335 6.01 -18.02 -16.20
N ASP A 336 5.62 -16.95 -15.50
CA ASP A 336 5.17 -16.99 -14.10
C ASP A 336 3.70 -16.61 -13.86
N ASP A 337 2.89 -16.51 -14.94
CA ASP A 337 1.44 -16.32 -14.87
C ASP A 337 0.80 -17.17 -13.78
N ASP A 338 0.23 -16.49 -12.78
CA ASP A 338 -0.52 -17.01 -11.65
C ASP A 338 0.23 -18.04 -10.77
N LYS A 339 1.57 -18.05 -10.77
CA LYS A 339 2.37 -18.87 -9.83
C LYS A 339 2.29 -18.41 -8.36
N VAL A 340 2.02 -17.12 -8.17
CA VAL A 340 1.89 -16.44 -6.87
C VAL A 340 0.46 -15.95 -6.70
N LEU A 341 -0.08 -16.05 -5.49
CA LEU A 341 -1.42 -15.60 -5.17
C LEU A 341 -1.54 -14.06 -5.25
N TRP A 342 -2.77 -13.58 -5.32
CA TRP A 342 -3.16 -12.17 -5.24
C TRP A 342 -4.28 -12.05 -4.20
N GLY A 343 -4.49 -10.88 -3.62
CA GLY A 343 -5.55 -10.70 -2.64
C GLY A 343 -5.74 -9.26 -2.18
N SER A 344 -6.50 -9.15 -1.10
CA SER A 344 -6.74 -7.97 -0.29
C SER A 344 -6.19 -8.22 1.12
N TRP A 345 -6.14 -7.18 1.95
CA TRP A 345 -5.69 -7.28 3.35
C TRP A 345 -6.75 -6.72 4.30
N SER A 346 -7.04 -7.47 5.36
CA SER A 346 -7.87 -7.02 6.48
C SER A 346 -7.00 -6.93 7.74
N VAL A 347 -6.80 -5.71 8.26
CA VAL A 347 -6.04 -5.44 9.49
C VAL A 347 -7.01 -5.16 10.63
N LEU A 348 -6.92 -5.94 11.70
CA LEU A 348 -7.87 -5.98 12.80
C LEU A 348 -7.17 -5.62 14.10
N GLY A 349 -7.29 -4.36 14.54
CA GLY A 349 -6.77 -3.87 15.81
C GLY A 349 -7.78 -3.94 16.96
N PRO A 350 -7.36 -3.69 18.20
CA PRO A 350 -8.25 -3.49 19.35
C PRO A 350 -9.24 -2.33 19.23
N TRP A 351 -8.86 -1.25 18.52
CA TRP A 351 -9.65 -0.03 18.37
C TRP A 351 -10.14 0.22 16.94
N ASN A 352 -9.28 0.01 15.93
CA ASN A 352 -9.58 0.29 14.52
C ASN A 352 -9.50 -0.97 13.65
N ARG A 353 -10.19 -0.95 12.51
CA ARG A 353 -10.09 -1.96 11.45
C ARG A 353 -9.89 -1.29 10.09
N PHE A 354 -8.85 -1.71 9.39
CA PHE A 354 -8.48 -1.21 8.06
C PHE A 354 -8.62 -2.31 7.00
N PHE A 355 -9.22 -1.98 5.86
CA PHE A 355 -9.26 -2.84 4.69
C PHE A 355 -8.44 -2.24 3.54
N PHE A 356 -7.64 -3.06 2.88
CA PHE A 356 -6.92 -2.68 1.66
C PHE A 356 -7.28 -3.67 0.54
N ALA A 357 -7.97 -3.20 -0.49
CA ALA A 357 -8.54 -4.07 -1.51
C ALA A 357 -7.51 -4.74 -2.45
N GLY A 358 -6.27 -4.22 -2.49
CA GLY A 358 -5.35 -4.48 -3.59
C GLY A 358 -5.91 -3.97 -4.92
N ASP A 359 -5.37 -4.45 -6.04
CA ASP A 359 -6.09 -4.40 -7.32
C ASP A 359 -7.10 -5.54 -7.41
N THR A 360 -8.29 -5.27 -7.96
CA THR A 360 -9.39 -6.23 -7.98
C THR A 360 -10.52 -5.83 -8.93
N GLY A 361 -11.24 -6.83 -9.47
CA GLY A 361 -12.61 -6.66 -9.94
C GLY A 361 -13.65 -6.88 -8.83
N TYR A 362 -14.90 -6.50 -9.07
CA TYR A 362 -16.00 -6.80 -8.14
C TYR A 362 -16.34 -8.30 -8.15
N CYS A 363 -16.35 -8.95 -6.98
CA CYS A 363 -16.71 -10.35 -6.75
C CYS A 363 -17.45 -10.50 -5.41
N VAL A 364 -17.90 -11.71 -5.06
CA VAL A 364 -18.64 -11.97 -3.80
C VAL A 364 -17.76 -11.92 -2.55
N ALA A 365 -16.44 -12.02 -2.68
CA ALA A 365 -15.52 -12.05 -1.54
C ALA A 365 -15.64 -10.82 -0.63
N PHE A 366 -16.00 -9.64 -1.15
CA PHE A 366 -16.20 -8.45 -0.32
C PHE A 366 -17.38 -8.60 0.66
N GLU A 367 -18.42 -9.34 0.28
CA GLU A 367 -19.54 -9.67 1.15
C GLU A 367 -19.13 -10.71 2.21
N GLU A 368 -18.28 -11.68 1.84
CA GLU A 368 -17.67 -12.64 2.79
C GLU A 368 -16.77 -11.93 3.82
N ILE A 369 -15.89 -11.03 3.37
CA ILE A 369 -14.99 -10.20 4.18
C ILE A 369 -15.80 -9.29 5.11
N GLY A 370 -16.78 -8.56 4.57
CA GLY A 370 -17.65 -7.66 5.33
C GLY A 370 -18.44 -8.38 6.44
N LYS A 371 -19.01 -9.55 6.14
CA LYS A 371 -19.70 -10.39 7.15
C LYS A 371 -18.77 -10.94 8.22
N ARG A 372 -17.53 -11.31 7.86
CA ARG A 372 -16.57 -11.97 8.77
C ARG A 372 -15.79 -11.01 9.66
N PHE A 373 -15.47 -9.82 9.13
CA PHE A 373 -14.54 -8.87 9.78
C PHE A 373 -15.12 -7.45 9.94
N GLY A 374 -16.31 -7.17 9.42
CA GLY A 374 -16.95 -5.86 9.53
C GLY A 374 -17.46 -5.51 10.95
N PRO A 375 -17.83 -4.24 11.18
CA PRO A 375 -17.58 -3.09 10.30
C PRO A 375 -16.06 -2.78 10.20
N PHE A 376 -15.66 -2.06 9.16
CA PHE A 376 -14.32 -1.47 9.02
C PHE A 376 -14.42 0.04 9.20
N ASP A 377 -13.40 0.66 9.77
CA ASP A 377 -13.34 2.11 9.99
C ASP A 377 -12.84 2.87 8.75
N LEU A 378 -12.02 2.21 7.92
CA LEU A 378 -11.54 2.75 6.66
C LEU A 378 -11.22 1.63 5.65
N ALA A 379 -11.58 1.86 4.38
CA ALA A 379 -11.21 1.00 3.26
C ALA A 379 -10.40 1.78 2.21
N ALA A 380 -9.21 1.30 1.88
CA ALA A 380 -8.43 1.76 0.74
C ALA A 380 -8.76 0.87 -0.47
N ILE A 381 -9.50 1.44 -1.42
CA ILE A 381 -10.06 0.78 -2.60
C ILE A 381 -9.56 1.53 -3.85
N PRO A 382 -9.05 0.86 -4.89
CA PRO A 382 -8.65 1.55 -6.11
C PRO A 382 -9.88 2.14 -6.83
N ILE A 383 -9.66 3.15 -7.66
CA ILE A 383 -10.71 3.74 -8.54
C ILE A 383 -10.25 3.95 -9.99
N GLY A 384 -9.01 3.58 -10.30
CA GLY A 384 -8.40 3.73 -11.63
C GLY A 384 -8.48 2.47 -12.50
N ALA A 385 -7.70 2.46 -13.59
CA ALA A 385 -7.42 1.29 -14.43
C ALA A 385 -8.63 0.46 -14.93
N TYR A 386 -9.83 1.03 -15.00
CA TYR A 386 -11.05 0.31 -15.41
C TYR A 386 -11.37 0.38 -16.93
N GLU A 387 -10.61 1.16 -17.71
CA GLU A 387 -10.76 1.26 -19.18
C GLU A 387 -9.54 0.75 -19.97
N PRO A 388 -9.76 0.03 -21.09
CA PRO A 388 -11.06 -0.27 -21.70
C PRO A 388 -11.79 -1.44 -21.03
N ARG A 389 -13.11 -1.30 -20.81
CA ARG A 389 -13.99 -2.27 -20.12
C ARG A 389 -14.11 -3.67 -20.77
N TYR A 390 -13.41 -3.91 -21.88
CA TYR A 390 -13.30 -5.23 -22.52
C TYR A 390 -12.00 -5.98 -22.16
N ALA A 391 -10.95 -5.25 -21.77
CA ALA A 391 -9.66 -5.80 -21.36
C ALA A 391 -9.51 -5.85 -19.82
N ASN A 392 -10.13 -4.89 -19.12
CA ASN A 392 -9.98 -4.71 -17.68
C ASN A 392 -11.22 -5.24 -16.92
N PHE A 393 -11.12 -5.29 -15.58
CA PHE A 393 -12.08 -6.01 -14.73
C PHE A 393 -13.51 -5.47 -14.84
N LYS A 394 -14.44 -6.33 -15.26
CA LYS A 394 -15.81 -5.92 -15.58
C LYS A 394 -16.59 -5.47 -14.35
N GLY A 395 -17.10 -4.24 -14.41
CA GLY A 395 -18.11 -3.72 -13.50
C GLY A 395 -17.58 -3.26 -12.14
N PHE A 396 -16.28 -2.97 -12.03
CA PHE A 396 -15.68 -2.41 -10.81
C PHE A 396 -16.15 -0.96 -10.56
N ASP A 397 -15.85 -0.04 -11.49
CA ASP A 397 -16.32 1.36 -11.54
C ASP A 397 -17.82 1.51 -11.15
N GLN A 398 -18.72 0.80 -11.83
CA GLN A 398 -20.17 0.83 -11.56
C GLN A 398 -20.62 0.15 -10.25
N LYS A 399 -19.69 -0.34 -9.42
CA LYS A 399 -19.95 -1.04 -8.15
C LYS A 399 -19.00 -0.67 -7.01
N ILE A 400 -18.13 0.34 -7.14
CA ILE A 400 -17.31 0.83 -6.01
C ILE A 400 -18.22 1.18 -4.81
N CYS A 401 -19.36 1.84 -5.05
CA CYS A 401 -20.35 2.15 -4.03
C CYS A 401 -21.03 0.92 -3.38
N LYS A 402 -20.86 -0.29 -3.94
CA LYS A 402 -21.30 -1.59 -3.38
C LYS A 402 -20.18 -2.33 -2.63
N LEU A 403 -19.03 -1.70 -2.44
CA LEU A 403 -17.96 -2.18 -1.56
C LEU A 403 -18.02 -1.49 -0.17
N TYR A 404 -18.80 -0.41 -0.07
CA TYR A 404 -19.06 0.37 1.14
C TYR A 404 -20.44 0.09 1.77
N GLN A 405 -21.18 -0.93 1.28
CA GLN A 405 -22.53 -1.33 1.71
C GLN A 405 -22.54 -2.79 2.16
#